data_AF-A0A8T6MGR3-F1
#
_entry.id   AF-A0A8T6MGR3-F1
#
_cell.length_a   1.000
_cell.length_b   1.000
_cell.length_c   1.000
_cell.angle_alpha   90.00
_cell.angle_beta   90.00
_cell.angle_gamma   90.00
#
_symmetry.space_group_name_H-M   'P 1'
#
loop_
_entity.id
_entity.type
_entity.pdbx_description
1 polymer ?
#
loop_
_entity_poly.entity_id
_entity_poly.type
_entity_poly.pdbx_seq_one_letter_code
_entity_poly.pdbx_strand_id
1 'polypeptide(L)' 'MGLGYIVSEHNLYYEKTQGYECGFDPFSDAQDPFNVKFYLISILFLLFDIELIFFLPWLVSLEEIGFFGFYVLYFFFLI' A
#
# COMPACT_ATOMS: atom_id res chain seq x y z
N MET A 1 -2.08 20.15 3.05
CA MET A 1 -2.74 20.98 4.10
C MET A 1 -2.36 22.48 4.03
N GLY A 2 -1.82 23.01 2.92
CA GLY A 2 -1.35 24.40 2.85
C GLY A 2 -2.41 25.41 2.40
N LEU A 3 -2.46 25.71 1.10
CA LEU A 3 -3.34 26.74 0.53
C LEU A 3 -4.84 26.49 0.74
N GLY A 4 -5.28 25.24 0.63
CA GLY A 4 -6.69 24.88 0.77
C GLY A 4 -7.27 25.15 2.17
N TYR A 5 -6.47 25.04 3.23
CA TYR A 5 -6.95 25.32 4.59
C TYR A 5 -7.16 26.82 4.84
N ILE A 6 -6.32 27.66 4.21
CA ILE A 6 -6.33 29.12 4.38
C ILE A 6 -7.51 29.76 3.62
N VAL A 7 -7.80 29.27 2.41
CA VAL A 7 -8.88 29.81 1.57
C VAL A 7 -10.25 29.23 1.96
N SER A 8 -10.29 28.05 2.58
CA SER A 8 -11.54 27.39 2.93
C SER A 8 -12.26 28.09 4.08
N GLU A 9 -13.56 28.29 3.91
CA GLU A 9 -14.44 28.79 4.96
C GLU A 9 -14.79 27.67 5.95
N HIS A 10 -14.46 27.87 7.23
CA HIS A 10 -14.62 26.87 8.29
C HIS A 10 -15.91 27.10 9.08
N ASN A 11 -17.05 26.74 8.48
CA ASN A 11 -18.33 26.70 9.19
C ASN A 11 -18.50 25.31 9.85
N LEU A 12 -18.39 25.25 11.18
CA LEU A 12 -18.58 24.06 12.02
C LEU A 12 -20.01 24.03 12.55
N TYR A 13 -20.79 23.05 12.11
CA TYR A 13 -22.11 22.74 12.65
C TYR A 13 -22.17 21.25 12.99
N TYR A 14 -23.01 20.88 13.95
CA TYR A 14 -23.07 19.54 14.54
C TYR A 14 -23.11 18.42 13.48
N GLU A 15 -23.99 18.54 12.48
CA GLU A 15 -24.15 17.54 11.42
C GLU A 15 -22.91 17.41 10.51
N LYS A 16 -22.15 18.50 10.29
CA LYS A 16 -20.90 18.47 9.49
C LYS A 16 -19.78 17.67 10.17
N THR A 17 -19.87 17.54 11.49
CA THR A 17 -18.88 16.82 12.30
C THR A 17 -19.21 15.34 12.46
N GLN A 18 -20.38 14.90 12.00
CA GLN A 18 -20.78 13.49 12.02
C GLN A 18 -20.46 12.80 10.69
N GLY A 19 -20.31 11.48 10.73
CA GLY A 19 -20.23 10.65 9.53
C GLY A 19 -21.54 10.69 8.74
N TYR A 20 -21.46 10.52 7.41
CA TYR A 20 -22.65 10.41 6.57
C TYR A 20 -23.26 9.01 6.70
N GLU A 21 -24.48 8.93 7.25
CA GLU A 21 -25.19 7.65 7.49
C GLU A 21 -26.59 7.63 6.82
N CYS A 22 -26.75 8.35 5.69
CA CYS A 22 -28.01 8.41 4.92
C CYS A 22 -29.26 8.75 5.76
N GLY A 23 -29.11 9.58 6.80
CA GLY A 23 -30.22 10.03 7.65
C GLY A 23 -30.60 9.08 8.79
N PHE A 24 -29.78 8.06 9.05
CA PHE A 24 -29.95 7.13 10.15
C PHE A 24 -28.82 7.26 11.18
N ASP A 25 -29.10 6.88 12.44
CA ASP A 25 -28.06 6.75 13.45
C ASP A 25 -27.23 5.47 13.17
N PRO A 26 -25.90 5.48 13.38
CA PRO A 26 -25.06 4.31 13.13
C PRO A 26 -25.53 3.13 13.99
N PHE A 27 -26.07 2.10 13.34
CA PHE A 27 -26.74 0.98 13.99
C PHE A 27 -25.81 -0.20 14.35
N SER A 28 -24.56 -0.20 13.87
CA SER A 28 -23.64 -1.31 14.05
C SER A 28 -22.23 -0.84 14.39
N ASP A 29 -21.48 -1.74 15.03
CA ASP A 29 -20.07 -1.56 15.29
C ASP A 29 -19.29 -1.52 13.96
N ALA A 30 -18.30 -0.65 13.82
CA ALA A 30 -17.56 -0.46 12.56
C ALA A 30 -16.57 -1.60 12.24
N GLN A 31 -16.57 -2.66 13.04
CA GLN A 31 -15.69 -3.81 12.92
C GLN A 31 -16.40 -4.96 12.21
N ASP A 32 -16.57 -4.81 10.90
CA ASP A 32 -17.00 -5.92 10.07
C ASP A 32 -15.82 -6.86 9.77
N PRO A 33 -16.03 -8.19 9.84
CA PRO A 33 -15.01 -9.14 9.42
C PRO A 33 -14.73 -8.97 7.93
N PHE A 34 -13.56 -8.46 7.61
CA PHE A 34 -13.14 -8.29 6.23
C PHE A 34 -12.71 -9.61 5.58
N ASN A 35 -12.79 -9.66 4.25
CA ASN A 35 -12.40 -10.85 3.51
C ASN A 35 -10.88 -11.05 3.53
N VAL A 36 -10.42 -12.26 3.87
CA VAL A 36 -9.00 -12.66 3.92
C VAL A 36 -8.25 -12.35 2.61
N LYS A 37 -8.95 -12.30 1.47
CA LYS A 37 -8.35 -11.96 0.16
C LYS A 37 -7.57 -10.64 0.17
N PHE A 38 -8.08 -9.62 0.85
CA PHE A 38 -7.42 -8.31 0.90
C PHE A 38 -6.11 -8.37 1.72
N TYR A 39 -6.07 -9.18 2.79
CA TYR A 39 -4.84 -9.46 3.54
C TYR A 39 -3.77 -10.13 2.68
N LEU A 40 -4.18 -11.15 1.91
CA LEU A 40 -3.27 -11.90 1.05
C LEU A 40 -2.65 -11.01 -0.03
N ILE A 41 -3.42 -10.08 -0.60
CA ILE A 41 -2.91 -9.08 -1.56
C ILE A 41 -1.87 -8.18 -0.89
N SER A 42 -2.09 -7.76 0.36
CA SER A 42 -1.11 -6.94 1.10
C SER A 42 0.20 -7.67 1.38
N ILE A 43 0.13 -8.94 1.82
CA ILE A 43 1.34 -9.76 2.04
C ILE A 43 2.07 -9.98 0.71
N LEU A 44 1.33 -10.32 -0.36
CA LEU A 44 1.93 -10.55 -1.66
C LEU A 44 2.65 -9.29 -2.18
N PHE A 45 2.03 -8.11 -2.02
CA PHE A 45 2.66 -6.84 -2.37
C PHE A 45 3.95 -6.62 -1.59
N LEU A 46 3.92 -6.85 -0.27
CA LEU A 46 5.10 -6.70 0.58
C LEU A 46 6.23 -7.66 0.15
N LEU A 47 5.90 -8.91 -0.12
CA LEU A 47 6.87 -9.93 -0.52
C LEU A 47 7.50 -9.59 -1.88
N PHE A 48 6.68 -9.20 -2.86
CA PHE A 48 7.16 -8.80 -4.18
C PHE A 48 8.01 -7.52 -4.14
N ASP A 49 7.67 -6.54 -3.31
CA ASP A 49 8.45 -5.31 -3.16
C ASP A 49 9.85 -5.59 -2.59
N ILE A 50 9.96 -6.52 -1.63
CA ILE A 50 11.24 -6.97 -1.09
C ILE A 50 12.10 -7.64 -2.18
N GLU A 51 11.52 -8.53 -2.99
CA GLU A 51 12.24 -9.17 -4.10
C GLU A 51 12.76 -8.14 -5.11
N LEU A 52 11.99 -7.09 -5.37
CA LEU A 52 12.37 -6.00 -6.27
C LEU A 52 13.58 -5.22 -5.75
N ILE A 53 13.65 -4.97 -4.43
CA ILE A 53 14.81 -4.34 -3.79
C ILE A 53 16.08 -5.17 -4.01
N PHE A 54 15.99 -6.50 -3.95
CA PHE A 54 17.13 -7.40 -4.24
C PHE A 54 17.48 -7.47 -5.73
N PHE A 55 16.50 -7.28 -6.60
CA PHE A 55 16.70 -7.24 -8.05
C PHE A 55 17.45 -5.98 -8.52
N LEU A 56 17.27 -4.84 -7.83
CA LEU A 56 17.85 -3.55 -8.23
C LEU A 56 19.40 -3.53 -8.28
N PRO A 57 20.15 -4.03 -7.27
CA PRO A 57 21.61 -4.10 -7.34
C PRO A 57 22.12 -4.87 -8.55
N TRP A 58 21.46 -5.97 -8.91
CA TRP A 58 21.83 -6.74 -10.10
C TRP A 58 21.65 -5.93 -11.38
N LEU A 59 20.51 -5.24 -11.51
CA LEU A 59 20.20 -4.35 -12.63
C LEU A 59 21.27 -3.27 -12.83
N VAL A 60 21.73 -2.66 -11.73
CA VAL A 60 22.74 -1.58 -11.77
C VAL A 60 24.13 -2.11 -12.11
N SER A 61 24.46 -3.35 -11.75
CA SER A 61 25.81 -3.93 -11.93
C SER A 61 25.89 -4.97 -13.05
N LEU A 62 24.92 -5.00 -13.97
CA LEU A 62 24.84 -5.96 -15.09
C LEU A 62 26.14 -6.10 -15.90
N GLU A 63 26.84 -5.00 -16.14
CA GLU A 63 28.08 -4.99 -16.92
C GLU A 63 29.26 -5.67 -16.20
N GLU A 64 29.27 -5.68 -14.87
CA GLU A 64 30.38 -6.21 -14.08
C GLU A 64 30.23 -7.70 -13.75
N ILE A 65 29.00 -8.17 -13.48
CA ILE A 65 28.78 -9.52 -12.94
C ILE A 65 28.70 -10.60 -14.04
N GLY A 66 28.44 -10.21 -15.29
CA GLY A 66 28.39 -11.11 -16.45
C GLY A 66 27.45 -12.32 -16.27
N PHE A 67 27.79 -13.46 -16.86
CA PHE A 67 26.97 -14.69 -16.80
C PHE A 67 26.81 -15.28 -15.38
N PHE A 68 27.76 -15.00 -14.48
CA PHE A 68 27.69 -15.49 -13.10
C PHE A 68 26.52 -14.84 -12.34
N GLY A 69 26.32 -13.53 -12.51
CA GLY A 69 25.22 -12.80 -11.89
C GLY A 69 23.85 -13.28 -12.38
N PHE A 70 23.76 -13.70 -13.65
CA PHE A 70 22.54 -14.26 -14.20
C PHE A 70 22.12 -15.58 -13.51
N TYR A 71 23.07 -16.49 -13.26
CA TYR A 71 22.76 -17.75 -12.57
C TYR A 71 22.37 -17.53 -11.11
N VAL A 72 23.06 -16.64 -10.38
CA VAL A 72 22.73 -16.31 -8.99
C VAL A 72 21.30 -15.79 -8.87
N LEU A 73 20.90 -14.91 -9.79
CA LEU A 73 19.56 -14.36 -9.82
C LEU A 73 18.50 -15.40 -10.23
N TYR A 74 18.82 -16.28 -11.18
CA TYR A 74 17.95 -17.40 -11.54
C TYR A 74 17.68 -18.32 -10.35
N PHE A 75 18.71 -18.66 -9.57
CA PHE A 75 18.54 -19.45 -8.34
C PHE A 75 17.75 -18.69 -7.27
N PHE A 76 17.92 -17.37 -7.15
CA PHE A 76 17.18 -16.56 -6.19
C PHE A 76 15.67 -16.55 -6.42
N PHE A 77 15.21 -16.55 -7.68
CA PHE A 77 13.78 -16.60 -8.00
C PHE A 77 13.18 -18.01 -8.06
N LEU A 78 14.03 -19.04 -8.23
CA LEU A 78 13.58 -20.43 -8.33
C LEU A 78 13.43 -21.10 -6.95
N ILE A 79 14.23 -20.66 -5.97
CA ILE A 79 14.21 -21.16 -4.59
C ILE A 79 13.19 -20.39 -3.75
#